data_AF-A0A6A3I059-F1
#
_entry.id   AF-A0A6A3I059-F1
#
_cell.length_a   1.000
_cell.length_b   1.000
_cell.length_c   1.000
_cell.angle_alpha   90.00
_cell.angle_beta   90.00
_cell.angle_gamma   90.00
#
_symmetry.space_group_name_H-M   'P 1'
#
loop_
_entity.id
_entity.type
_entity.pdbx_description
1 polymer ?
#
loop_
_entity_poly.entity_id
_entity_poly.type
_entity_poly.pdbx_seq_one_letter_code
_entity_poly.pdbx_strand_id
1 'polypeptide(L)'
;MAAEDVDAMLVMASAFVEQEEALHEVRREVYDKLVEEAWGIAMRTRHYLTTQCLDTLSDSAWMMLYTHGSDINFINATSLTRSAFHQLLRRFSRFY
;
A
#
# COMPACT_ATOMS: atom_id res chain seq x y z
N MET A 1 27.82 15.31 49.25
CA MET A 1 26.39 15.44 49.56
C MET A 1 25.67 16.34 48.57
N ALA A 2 25.69 17.69 48.65
CA ALA A 2 24.89 18.52 47.74
C ALA A 2 25.29 18.44 46.24
N ALA A 3 26.59 18.30 45.94
CA ALA A 3 27.07 18.17 44.56
C ALA A 3 26.76 16.80 43.92
N GLU A 4 26.74 15.73 44.73
CA GLU A 4 26.40 14.37 44.28
C GLU A 4 24.90 14.23 44.03
N ASP A 5 24.07 14.94 44.79
CA ASP A 5 22.61 14.95 44.62
C ASP A 5 22.19 15.66 43.32
N VAL A 6 22.90 16.74 42.96
CA VAL A 6 22.71 17.44 41.68
C VAL A 6 23.15 16.58 40.48
N ASP A 7 24.25 15.84 40.63
CA ASP A 7 24.76 14.92 39.60
C ASP A 7 23.79 13.74 39.38
N ALA A 8 23.28 13.14 40.47
CA ALA A 8 22.25 12.11 40.40
C ALA A 8 20.94 12.61 39.75
N MET A 9 20.53 13.84 40.05
CA MET A 9 19.34 14.45 39.45
C MET A 9 19.52 14.72 37.95
N LEU A 10 20.73 15.10 37.52
CA LEU A 10 21.07 15.29 36.11
C LEU A 10 21.01 13.97 35.33
N VAL A 11 21.55 12.88 35.91
CA VAL A 11 21.50 11.54 35.31
C VAL A 11 20.07 11.02 35.20
N MET A 12 19.23 11.27 36.21
CA MET A 12 17.81 10.92 36.10
C MET A 12 17.11 11.74 35.02
N ALA A 13 17.36 13.05 34.94
CA ALA A 13 16.76 13.90 33.92
C ALA A 13 17.15 13.46 32.50
N SER A 14 18.42 13.10 32.27
CA SER A 14 18.84 12.57 30.97
C SER A 14 18.18 11.22 30.66
N ALA A 15 18.08 10.32 31.64
CA ALA A 15 17.41 9.04 31.45
C ALA A 15 15.91 9.20 31.12
N PHE A 16 15.24 10.20 31.71
CA PHE A 16 13.85 10.52 31.38
C PHE A 16 13.70 11.05 29.95
N VAL A 17 14.62 11.91 29.49
CA VAL A 17 14.60 12.42 28.11
C VAL A 17 14.82 11.30 27.12
N GLU A 18 15.81 10.43 27.34
CA GLU A 18 16.07 9.27 26.48
C GLU A 18 14.86 8.32 26.43
N GLN A 19 14.22 8.09 27.58
CA GLN A 19 13.01 7.29 27.64
C GLN A 19 11.85 7.91 26.86
N GLU A 20 11.67 9.23 26.96
CA GLU A 20 10.62 9.96 26.24
C GLU A 20 10.84 9.92 24.72
N GLU A 21 12.09 10.09 24.27
CA GLU A 21 12.46 9.98 22.86
C GLU A 21 12.17 8.58 22.30
N ALA A 22 12.58 7.54 23.03
CA ALA A 22 12.29 6.15 22.64
C ALA A 22 10.78 5.87 22.59
N LEU A 23 10.02 6.39 23.55
CA LEU A 23 8.55 6.28 23.56
C LEU A 23 7.92 7.00 22.38
N HIS A 24 8.43 8.19 22.04
CA HIS A 24 7.98 8.96 20.90
C HIS A 24 8.24 8.21 19.58
N GLU A 25 9.39 7.57 19.45
CA GLU A 25 9.75 6.77 18.27
C GLU A 25 8.81 5.58 18.09
N VAL A 26 8.59 4.79 19.15
CA VAL A 26 7.65 3.66 19.12
C VAL A 26 6.22 4.10 18.79
N ARG A 27 5.77 5.23 19.36
CA ARG A 27 4.45 5.78 19.05
C ARG A 27 4.32 6.18 17.58
N ARG A 28 5.37 6.75 17.00
CA ARG A 28 5.42 7.11 15.58
C ARG A 28 5.29 5.85 14.72
N GLU A 29 6.07 4.81 15.01
CA GLU A 29 5.99 3.55 14.25
C GLU A 29 4.61 2.88 14.32
N VAL A 30 3.98 2.88 15.51
CA VAL A 30 2.62 2.36 15.67
C VAL A 30 1.63 3.20 14.84
N TYR A 31 1.76 4.52 14.87
CA TYR A 31 0.91 5.40 14.08
C TYR A 31 1.06 5.15 12.58
N ASP A 32 2.30 5.03 12.09
CA ASP A 32 2.57 4.75 10.67
C ASP A 32 1.94 3.42 10.22
N LYS A 33 2.05 2.37 11.05
CA LYS A 33 1.39 1.07 10.78
C LYS A 33 -0.14 1.17 10.76
N LEU A 34 -0.73 1.93 11.69
CA LEU A 34 -2.17 2.15 11.72
C LEU A 34 -2.65 2.92 10.47
N VAL A 35 -1.87 3.90 10.00
CA VAL A 35 -2.16 4.65 8.77
C VAL A 35 -2.08 3.73 7.55
N GLU A 36 -1.04 2.90 7.44
CA GLU A 36 -0.92 1.92 6.35
C GLU A 36 -2.09 0.92 6.34
N GLU A 37 -2.50 0.41 7.51
CA GLU A 37 -3.62 -0.52 7.62
C GLU A 37 -4.95 0.15 7.25
N ALA A 38 -5.21 1.35 7.78
CA ALA A 38 -6.40 2.13 7.45
C ALA A 38 -6.44 2.49 5.96
N TRP A 39 -5.30 2.83 5.35
CA TRP A 39 -5.17 3.04 3.91
C TRP A 39 -5.45 1.76 3.13
N GLY A 40 -4.91 0.61 3.56
CA GLY A 40 -5.18 -0.68 2.94
C GLY A 40 -6.67 -1.04 3.01
N ILE A 41 -7.33 -0.79 4.13
CA ILE A 41 -8.78 -0.97 4.28
C ILE A 41 -9.54 0.01 3.38
N ALA A 42 -9.16 1.29 3.36
CA ALA A 42 -9.79 2.30 2.52
C ALA A 42 -9.64 1.98 1.02
N MET A 43 -8.49 1.47 0.59
CA MET A 43 -8.26 1.03 -0.78
C MET A 43 -9.11 -0.20 -1.11
N ARG A 44 -9.15 -1.20 -0.22
CA ARG A 44 -10.03 -2.36 -0.40
C ARG A 44 -11.49 -1.93 -0.50
N THR A 45 -11.98 -1.14 0.45
CA THR A 45 -13.40 -0.72 0.57
C THR A 45 -13.84 0.29 -0.49
N ARG A 46 -12.99 1.24 -0.90
CA ARG A 46 -13.30 2.23 -1.94
C ARG A 46 -13.26 1.63 -3.35
N HIS A 47 -12.53 0.54 -3.53
CA HIS A 47 -12.46 -0.24 -4.76
C HIS A 47 -13.15 -1.60 -4.63
N TYR A 48 -14.24 -1.70 -3.85
CA TYR A 48 -15.09 -2.90 -3.75
C TYR A 48 -15.83 -3.16 -5.09
N LEU A 49 -15.07 -3.45 -6.16
CA LEU A 49 -15.40 -4.54 -7.05
C LEU A 49 -15.15 -5.79 -6.19
N THR A 50 -16.16 -6.26 -5.46
CA THR A 50 -16.07 -7.62 -4.94
C THR A 50 -15.82 -8.51 -6.14
N THR A 51 -14.93 -9.49 -6.01
CA THR A 51 -14.74 -10.48 -7.08
C THR A 51 -16.06 -11.19 -7.44
N GLN A 52 -17.06 -11.11 -6.56
CA GLN A 52 -18.43 -11.57 -6.77
C GLN A 52 -19.27 -10.69 -7.71
N CYS A 53 -18.97 -9.40 -7.87
CA CYS A 53 -19.62 -8.51 -8.85
C CYS A 53 -18.79 -8.31 -10.13
N LEU A 54 -17.64 -8.97 -10.23
CA LEU A 54 -16.91 -9.11 -11.48
C LEU A 54 -17.40 -10.35 -12.20
N ASP A 55 -17.73 -10.21 -13.49
CA ASP A 55 -17.87 -11.36 -14.37
C ASP A 55 -16.60 -12.21 -14.30
N THR A 56 -16.73 -13.51 -14.56
CA THR A 56 -15.57 -14.40 -14.71
C THR A 56 -14.54 -13.72 -15.61
N LEU A 57 -13.26 -13.71 -15.22
CA LEU A 57 -12.22 -12.98 -15.97
C LEU A 57 -12.21 -13.34 -17.47
N SER A 58 -12.51 -14.61 -17.79
CA SER A 58 -12.65 -15.12 -19.17
C SER A 58 -13.76 -14.45 -19.96
N ASP A 59 -14.83 -14.04 -19.29
CA ASP A 59 -16.08 -13.58 -19.89
C ASP A 59 -16.15 -12.04 -19.90
N SER A 60 -15.24 -11.39 -19.18
CA SER A 60 -15.14 -9.94 -19.16
C SER A 60 -14.96 -9.36 -20.57
N ALA A 61 -15.60 -8.22 -20.83
CA ALA A 61 -15.59 -7.59 -22.16
C ALA A 61 -14.17 -7.34 -22.70
N TRP A 62 -13.22 -6.98 -21.82
CA TRP A 62 -11.83 -6.76 -22.22
C TRP A 62 -11.09 -8.06 -22.55
N MET A 63 -11.37 -9.16 -21.85
CA MET A 63 -10.75 -10.46 -22.13
C MET A 63 -11.35 -11.10 -23.40
N MET A 64 -12.64 -10.89 -23.64
CA MET A 64 -13.28 -11.24 -24.91
C MET A 64 -12.68 -10.45 -26.08
N LEU A 65 -12.47 -9.14 -25.91
CA LEU A 65 -11.79 -8.31 -26.90
C LEU A 65 -10.33 -8.73 -27.09
N TYR A 66 -9.62 -9.05 -26.01
CA TYR A 66 -8.25 -9.56 -26.05
C TYR A 66 -8.17 -10.98 -26.63
N THR A 67 -9.21 -11.82 -26.59
CA THR A 67 -9.09 -13.19 -27.13
C THR A 67 -9.60 -13.28 -28.56
N HIS A 68 -10.70 -12.60 -28.86
CA HIS A 68 -11.45 -12.76 -30.09
C HIS A 68 -11.52 -11.50 -30.96
N GLY A 69 -11.23 -10.32 -30.41
CA GLY A 69 -11.28 -9.06 -31.15
C GLY A 69 -10.11 -8.90 -32.15
N SER A 70 -10.31 -8.13 -33.22
CA SER A 70 -9.19 -7.76 -34.08
C SER A 70 -8.24 -6.77 -33.39
N ASP A 71 -7.01 -6.67 -33.87
CA ASP A 71 -6.04 -5.69 -33.36
C ASP A 71 -6.53 -4.25 -33.50
N ILE A 72 -7.27 -3.96 -34.58
CA ILE A 72 -7.88 -2.64 -34.79
C ILE A 72 -8.95 -2.38 -33.72
N ASN A 73 -9.82 -3.36 -33.42
CA ASN A 73 -10.81 -3.20 -32.37
C ASN A 73 -10.15 -3.02 -30.99
N PHE A 74 -9.09 -3.79 -30.72
CA PHE A 74 -8.37 -3.73 -29.46
C PHE A 74 -7.69 -2.37 -29.28
N ILE A 75 -7.00 -1.87 -30.31
CA ILE A 75 -6.38 -0.53 -30.31
C ILE A 75 -7.45 0.56 -30.16
N ASN A 76 -8.55 0.48 -30.89
CA ASN A 76 -9.59 1.51 -30.81
C ASN A 76 -10.27 1.56 -29.43
N ALA A 77 -10.42 0.43 -28.75
CA ALA A 77 -11.05 0.38 -27.43
C ALA A 77 -10.10 0.74 -26.28
N THR A 78 -8.80 0.41 -26.42
CA THR A 78 -7.83 0.50 -25.31
C THR A 78 -6.70 1.49 -25.54
N SER A 79 -6.57 2.01 -26.75
CA SER A 79 -5.41 2.79 -27.23
C SER A 79 -4.07 2.06 -27.12
N LEU A 80 -4.08 0.75 -26.91
CA LEU A 80 -2.89 -0.09 -26.75
C LEU A 80 -2.85 -1.17 -27.82
N THR A 81 -1.64 -1.51 -28.25
CA THR A 81 -1.43 -2.75 -28.99
C THR A 81 -1.53 -3.94 -28.03
N ARG A 82 -1.91 -5.11 -28.53
CA ARG A 82 -1.93 -6.35 -27.72
C ARG A 82 -0.60 -6.66 -27.05
N SER A 83 0.51 -6.37 -27.72
CA SER A 83 1.86 -6.56 -27.17
C SER A 83 2.12 -5.63 -25.98
N ALA A 84 1.79 -4.33 -26.11
CA ALA A 84 1.95 -3.38 -25.03
C ALA A 84 1.06 -3.74 -23.83
N PHE A 85 -0.19 -4.13 -24.10
CA PHE A 85 -1.12 -4.59 -23.07
C PHE A 85 -0.61 -5.86 -22.35
N HIS A 86 -0.07 -6.83 -23.10
CA HIS A 86 0.51 -8.05 -22.52
C HIS A 86 1.72 -7.75 -21.61
N GLN A 87 2.58 -6.80 -22.00
CA GLN A 87 3.68 -6.35 -21.14
C GLN A 87 3.16 -5.72 -19.85
N LEU A 88 2.07 -4.96 -19.93
CA LEU A 88 1.41 -4.37 -18.77
C LEU A 88 0.90 -5.48 -17.83
N LEU A 89 0.19 -6.48 -18.36
CA LEU A 89 -0.27 -7.64 -17.58
C LEU A 89 0.89 -8.36 -16.87
N ARG A 90 2.01 -8.60 -17.57
CA ARG A 90 3.21 -9.22 -16.96
C ARG A 90 3.82 -8.38 -15.83
N ARG A 91 3.71 -7.06 -15.91
CA ARG A 91 4.19 -6.17 -14.84
C ARG A 91 3.24 -6.20 -13.63
N PHE A 92 1.94 -6.28 -13.89
CA PHE A 92 0.91 -6.32 -12.84
C PHE A 92 0.75 -7.69 -12.18
N SER A 93 1.14 -8.78 -12.83
CA SER A 93 1.06 -10.14 -12.28
C SER A 93 1.94 -10.39 -11.04
N ARG A 94 2.72 -9.40 -10.61
CA ARG A 94 3.49 -9.45 -9.35
C ARG A 94 2.68 -8.96 -8.15
N PHE A 95 1.55 -8.29 -8.40
CA PHE A 95 0.72 -7.65 -7.39
C PHE A 95 -0.61 -8.39 -7.16
N TYR A 96 -0.86 -9.45 -7.94
CA TYR A 96 -2.01 -10.36 -7.86
C TYR A 96 -1.48 -11.79 -7.90
#